data_AF-A0A443KCW6-F1
#
_entry.id   AF-A0A443KCW6-F1
#
_cell.length_a   1.000
_cell.length_b   1.000
_cell.length_c   1.000
_cell.angle_alpha   90.00
_cell.angle_beta   90.00
_cell.angle_gamma   90.00
#
_symmetry.space_group_name_H-M   'P 1'
#
loop_
_entity.id
_entity.type
_entity.pdbx_description
1 polymer ?
#
loop_
_entity_poly.entity_id
_entity_poly.type
_entity_poly.pdbx_seq_one_letter_code
_entity_poly.pdbx_strand_id
1 'polypeptide(L)'
;MQFGRPLDLTGLATALRIEDAGAWHLYDPDKHLPPAKDTLLRVYGTIMSHVTIADMPEDARLLRLLVDAAAVLHGERNRATGWRVLGVDPNLGRGIIAGRRGCVLEWPVWVMAVNFGLGHMRHDKREDYFYDDYK
;
A
#
# COMPACT_ATOMS: atom_id res chain seq x y z
N MET A 1 -4.26 20.02 3.40
CA MET A 1 -4.15 19.29 2.12
C MET A 1 -5.40 18.45 2.00
N GLN A 2 -6.39 18.90 1.22
CA GLN A 2 -7.68 18.21 1.10
C GLN A 2 -7.65 17.45 -0.22
N PHE A 3 -7.42 16.14 -0.16
CA PHE A 3 -7.38 15.28 -1.32
C PHE A 3 -8.81 14.97 -1.78
N GLY A 4 -9.07 15.04 -3.09
CA GLY A 4 -10.43 15.14 -3.67
C GLY A 4 -11.36 13.94 -3.50
N ARG A 5 -10.95 12.89 -2.77
CA ARG A 5 -11.79 11.72 -2.45
C ARG A 5 -11.88 11.52 -0.92
N PRO A 6 -13.05 11.13 -0.39
CA PRO A 6 -13.18 10.79 1.01
C PRO A 6 -12.26 9.62 1.38
N LEU A 7 -11.83 9.58 2.64
CA LEU A 7 -11.01 8.51 3.19
C LEU A 7 -11.67 7.14 2.93
N ASP A 8 -10.92 6.20 2.37
CA ASP A 8 -11.36 4.81 2.17
C ASP A 8 -10.36 3.85 2.83
N LEU A 9 -10.77 3.27 3.96
CA LEU A 9 -9.96 2.31 4.71
C LEU A 9 -10.20 0.84 4.31
N THR A 10 -11.03 0.56 3.31
CA THR A 10 -11.32 -0.83 2.88
C THR A 10 -10.07 -1.53 2.35
N GLY A 11 -9.22 -0.80 1.63
CA GLY A 11 -7.90 -1.27 1.19
C GLY A 11 -7.01 -1.64 2.37
N LEU A 12 -6.87 -0.74 3.34
CA LEU A 12 -6.06 -0.97 4.55
C LEU A 12 -6.59 -2.14 5.39
N ALA A 13 -7.91 -2.24 5.55
CA ALA A 13 -8.53 -3.37 6.25
C ALA A 13 -8.22 -4.70 5.58
N THR A 14 -8.23 -4.74 4.24
CA THR A 14 -7.89 -5.95 3.48
C THR A 14 -6.39 -6.26 3.54
N ALA A 15 -5.53 -5.24 3.48
CA ALA A 15 -4.09 -5.41 3.64
C ALA A 15 -3.72 -6.02 5.00
N LEU A 16 -4.42 -5.63 6.08
CA LEU A 16 -4.24 -6.25 7.40
C LEU A 16 -4.65 -7.72 7.42
N ARG A 17 -5.70 -8.12 6.68
CA ARG A 17 -6.10 -9.53 6.53
C ARG A 17 -5.07 -10.34 5.75
N ILE A 18 -4.46 -9.73 4.74
CA ILE A 18 -3.37 -10.33 3.96
C ILE A 18 -2.11 -10.50 4.83
N GLU A 19 -1.81 -9.53 5.69
CA GLU A 19 -0.74 -9.62 6.68
C GLU A 19 -0.98 -10.74 7.69
N ASP A 20 -2.21 -10.84 8.23
CA ASP A 20 -2.62 -11.90 9.16
C ASP A 20 -2.54 -13.30 8.52
N ALA A 21 -2.94 -13.42 7.26
CA ALA A 21 -2.76 -14.63 6.46
C ALA A 21 -1.28 -14.96 6.14
N GLY A 22 -0.36 -14.02 6.37
CA GLY A 22 1.07 -14.12 6.08
C GLY A 22 1.46 -13.79 4.62
N ALA A 23 0.58 -14.01 3.65
CA ALA A 23 0.82 -13.66 2.25
C ALA A 23 -0.46 -13.58 1.41
N TRP A 24 -0.38 -12.86 0.27
CA TRP A 24 -1.47 -12.73 -0.70
C TRP A 24 -2.06 -14.07 -1.18
N HIS A 25 -1.23 -15.08 -1.43
CA HIS A 25 -1.71 -16.38 -1.91
C HIS A 25 -2.32 -17.26 -0.81
N LEU A 26 -2.15 -16.87 0.46
CA LEU A 26 -2.76 -17.52 1.63
C LEU A 26 -4.04 -16.81 2.06
N TYR A 27 -4.23 -15.56 1.63
CA TYR A 27 -5.43 -14.79 1.92
C TYR A 27 -6.67 -15.38 1.23
N ASP A 28 -7.66 -15.70 2.06
CA ASP A 28 -8.97 -16.20 1.67
C ASP A 28 -10.04 -15.27 2.30
N PRO A 29 -10.82 -14.53 1.49
CA PRO A 29 -11.78 -13.56 1.99
C PRO A 29 -12.94 -14.20 2.78
N ASP A 30 -13.18 -15.49 2.61
CA ASP A 30 -14.25 -16.20 3.31
C ASP A 30 -13.79 -16.74 4.67
N LYS A 31 -12.47 -16.89 4.87
CA LYS A 31 -11.89 -17.47 6.10
C LYS A 31 -11.23 -16.44 7.02
N HIS A 32 -10.68 -15.36 6.47
CA HIS A 32 -9.96 -14.38 7.26
C HIS A 32 -10.91 -13.29 7.72
N LEU A 33 -11.21 -13.19 9.01
CA LEU A 33 -12.15 -12.18 9.51
C LEU A 33 -11.60 -10.76 9.29
N PRO A 34 -12.46 -9.75 9.07
CA PRO A 34 -12.04 -8.35 9.06
C PRO A 34 -11.36 -7.97 10.39
N PRO A 35 -10.32 -7.12 10.38
CA PRO A 35 -9.70 -6.65 11.60
C PRO A 35 -10.71 -5.87 12.45
N ALA A 36 -10.55 -5.92 13.77
CA ALA A 36 -11.31 -5.07 14.67
C ALA A 36 -11.14 -3.59 14.30
N LYS A 37 -12.21 -2.80 14.41
CA LYS A 37 -12.22 -1.37 14.07
C LYS A 37 -11.09 -0.61 14.78
N ASP A 38 -10.86 -0.91 16.06
CA ASP A 38 -9.81 -0.25 16.85
C ASP A 38 -8.40 -0.60 16.36
N THR A 39 -8.19 -1.82 15.85
CA THR A 39 -6.93 -2.21 15.22
C THR A 39 -6.70 -1.42 13.94
N LEU A 40 -7.73 -1.31 13.09
CA LEU A 40 -7.66 -0.53 11.86
C LEU A 40 -7.38 0.95 12.13
N LEU A 41 -8.09 1.56 13.09
CA LEU A 41 -7.90 2.96 13.45
C LEU A 41 -6.54 3.23 14.09
N ARG A 42 -6.01 2.29 14.87
CA ARG A 42 -4.66 2.40 15.44
C ARG A 42 -3.59 2.39 14.35
N VAL A 43 -3.67 1.46 13.40
CA VAL A 43 -2.73 1.39 12.28
C VAL A 43 -2.84 2.64 11.41
N TYR A 44 -4.06 3.11 11.12
CA TYR A 44 -4.27 4.39 10.46
C TYR A 44 -3.63 5.55 11.22
N GLY A 45 -3.84 5.65 12.53
CA GLY A 45 -3.22 6.68 13.38
C GLY A 45 -1.69 6.65 13.33
N THR A 46 -1.09 5.46 13.33
CA THR A 46 0.36 5.29 13.14
C THR A 46 0.81 5.75 11.75
N ILE A 47 0.09 5.42 10.68
CA ILE A 47 0.42 5.94 9.34
C ILE A 47 0.37 7.47 9.33
N MET A 48 -0.66 8.05 9.95
CA MET A 48 -0.86 9.50 10.02
C MET A 48 0.18 10.22 10.89
N SER A 49 0.85 9.55 11.83
CA SER A 49 1.99 10.14 12.55
C SER A 49 3.27 10.22 11.72
N HIS A 50 3.29 9.61 10.53
CA HIS A 50 4.45 9.55 9.64
C HIS A 50 4.26 10.36 8.34
N VAL A 51 3.39 11.39 8.36
CA VAL A 51 3.06 12.20 7.16
C VAL A 51 3.95 13.43 6.97
N THR A 52 5.08 13.50 7.68
CA THR A 52 6.13 14.49 7.42
C THR A 52 7.42 13.80 6.99
N ILE A 53 8.29 14.52 6.25
CA ILE A 53 9.61 14.01 5.82
C ILE A 53 10.44 13.56 7.03
N ALA A 54 10.38 14.31 8.13
CA ALA A 54 11.19 14.04 9.32
C ALA A 54 10.74 12.77 10.05
N ASP A 55 9.47 12.39 9.89
CA ASP A 55 8.84 11.28 10.59
C ASP A 55 8.62 10.09 9.65
N MET A 56 9.45 9.86 8.63
CA MET A 56 9.30 8.66 7.81
C MET A 56 9.48 7.38 8.64
N PRO A 57 8.68 6.33 8.42
CA PRO A 57 8.83 5.11 9.20
C PRO A 57 10.12 4.38 8.82
N GLU A 58 10.85 3.92 9.83
CA GLU A 58 12.05 3.10 9.65
C GLU A 58 11.70 1.65 9.26
N ASP A 59 10.52 1.18 9.69
CA ASP A 59 10.01 -0.16 9.37
C ASP A 59 9.19 -0.17 8.07
N ALA A 60 9.54 -1.09 7.17
CA ALA A 60 8.84 -1.33 5.92
C ALA A 60 7.41 -1.91 6.08
N ARG A 61 6.99 -2.30 7.29
CA ARG A 61 5.65 -2.84 7.53
C ARG A 61 4.54 -1.91 7.07
N LEU A 62 4.57 -0.63 7.46
CA LEU A 62 3.51 0.32 7.09
C LEU A 62 3.47 0.53 5.58
N LEU A 63 4.65 0.62 4.95
CA LEU A 63 4.78 0.71 3.50
C LEU A 63 4.17 -0.52 2.82
N ARG A 64 4.47 -1.72 3.32
CA ARG A 64 3.90 -2.97 2.81
C ARG A 64 2.37 -2.96 2.87
N LEU A 65 1.79 -2.54 4.00
CA LEU A 65 0.34 -2.43 4.15
C LEU A 65 -0.27 -1.44 3.16
N LEU A 66 0.36 -0.27 2.96
CA LEU A 66 -0.12 0.75 2.03
C LEU A 66 -0.04 0.31 0.57
N VAL A 67 1.03 -0.39 0.18
CA VAL A 67 1.18 -0.97 -1.16
C VAL A 67 0.14 -2.06 -1.42
N ASP A 68 -0.09 -2.93 -0.44
CA ASP A 68 -1.12 -3.97 -0.54
C ASP A 68 -2.52 -3.34 -0.61
N ALA A 69 -2.78 -2.32 0.21
CA ALA A 69 -4.03 -1.56 0.18
C ALA A 69 -4.27 -0.87 -1.17
N ALA A 70 -3.23 -0.27 -1.75
CA ALA A 70 -3.30 0.34 -3.08
C ALA A 70 -3.69 -0.69 -4.15
N ALA A 71 -3.11 -1.89 -4.11
CA ALA A 71 -3.50 -2.99 -5.01
C ALA A 71 -4.98 -3.37 -4.83
N VAL A 72 -5.43 -3.57 -3.58
CA VAL A 72 -6.83 -3.91 -3.29
C VAL A 72 -7.80 -2.85 -3.83
N LEU A 73 -7.51 -1.57 -3.62
CA LEU A 73 -8.37 -0.47 -4.08
C LEU A 73 -8.47 -0.36 -5.61
N HIS A 74 -7.58 -1.03 -6.34
CA HIS A 74 -7.59 -1.17 -7.80
C HIS A 74 -8.09 -2.55 -8.25
N GLY A 75 -8.63 -3.39 -7.35
CA GLY A 75 -9.16 -4.71 -7.67
C GLY A 75 -8.10 -5.79 -7.89
N GLU A 76 -6.86 -5.53 -7.50
CA GLU A 76 -5.70 -6.39 -7.77
C GLU A 76 -5.40 -7.34 -6.61
N ARG A 77 -4.71 -8.44 -6.93
CA ARG A 77 -4.49 -9.57 -5.99
C ARG A 77 -3.03 -9.86 -5.68
N ASN A 78 -2.15 -8.89 -5.90
CA ASN A 78 -0.74 -9.07 -5.59
C ASN A 78 -0.05 -7.72 -5.32
N ARG A 79 1.02 -7.78 -4.54
CA ARG A 79 1.84 -6.61 -4.17
C ARG A 79 2.60 -5.98 -5.34
N ALA A 80 2.96 -6.77 -6.36
CA ALA A 80 3.68 -6.24 -7.51
C ALA A 80 2.83 -5.23 -8.28
N THR A 81 1.52 -5.48 -8.43
CA THR A 81 0.61 -4.50 -9.00
C THR A 81 0.45 -3.28 -8.09
N GLY A 82 0.45 -3.46 -6.76
CA GLY A 82 0.48 -2.34 -5.81
C GLY A 82 1.63 -1.39 -6.07
N TRP A 83 2.84 -1.90 -6.31
CA TRP A 83 3.99 -1.06 -6.69
C TRP A 83 3.79 -0.31 -8.00
N ARG A 84 3.24 -0.99 -9.02
CA ARG A 84 2.92 -0.36 -10.31
C ARG A 84 1.91 0.76 -10.18
N VAL A 85 0.88 0.59 -9.34
CA VAL A 85 -0.10 1.64 -9.01
C VAL A 85 0.59 2.89 -8.46
N LEU A 86 1.66 2.74 -7.67
CA LEU A 86 2.46 3.85 -7.16
C LEU A 86 3.46 4.43 -8.17
N GLY A 87 3.55 3.86 -9.38
CA GLY A 87 4.55 4.22 -10.38
C GLY A 87 5.96 3.72 -10.08
N VAL A 88 6.09 2.65 -9.27
CA VAL A 88 7.38 2.09 -8.84
C VAL A 88 7.58 0.70 -9.46
N ASP A 89 8.79 0.43 -9.95
CA ASP A 89 9.17 -0.90 -10.41
C ASP A 89 9.01 -1.94 -9.27
N PRO A 90 8.31 -3.07 -9.49
CA PRO A 90 8.10 -4.06 -8.44
C PRO A 90 9.37 -4.69 -7.86
N ASN A 91 10.47 -4.77 -8.63
CA ASN A 91 11.74 -5.31 -8.13
C ASN A 91 12.43 -4.31 -7.21
N LEU A 92 12.43 -3.03 -7.59
CA LEU A 92 12.89 -1.93 -6.73
C LEU A 92 12.06 -1.89 -5.43
N GLY A 93 10.74 -1.92 -5.54
CA GLY A 93 9.84 -1.93 -4.38
C GLY A 93 10.08 -3.11 -3.43
N ARG A 94 10.33 -4.31 -3.98
CA ARG A 94 10.75 -5.46 -3.19
C ARG A 94 12.11 -5.23 -2.50
N GLY A 95 13.04 -4.58 -3.18
CA GLY A 95 14.33 -4.18 -2.62
C GLY A 95 14.20 -3.22 -1.44
N ILE A 96 13.31 -2.23 -1.55
CA ILE A 96 13.00 -1.25 -0.49
C ILE A 96 12.44 -1.98 0.73
N ILE A 97 11.40 -2.82 0.57
CA ILE A 97 10.82 -3.57 1.70
C ILE A 97 11.84 -4.50 2.38
N ALA A 98 12.72 -5.10 1.59
CA ALA A 98 13.74 -6.01 2.11
C ALA A 98 14.98 -5.30 2.67
N GLY A 99 15.02 -3.96 2.69
CA GLY A 99 16.16 -3.20 3.18
C GLY A 99 17.45 -3.47 2.41
N ARG A 100 17.36 -3.78 1.10
CA ARG A 100 18.56 -4.07 0.29
C ARG A 100 19.43 -2.83 0.16
N ARG A 101 20.75 -3.01 0.17
CA ARG A 101 21.71 -1.92 -0.03
C ARG A 101 21.40 -1.16 -1.32
N GLY A 102 21.27 0.16 -1.22
CA GLY A 102 20.94 1.04 -2.36
C GLY A 102 19.45 1.14 -2.70
N CYS A 103 18.58 0.39 -2.03
CA CYS A 103 17.12 0.51 -2.15
C CYS A 103 16.58 1.26 -0.94
N VAL A 104 16.58 2.60 -1.00
CA VAL A 104 16.13 3.46 0.09
C VAL A 104 14.67 3.88 -0.16
N LEU A 105 13.85 3.88 0.89
CA LEU A 105 12.51 4.45 0.80
C LEU A 105 12.64 5.98 0.70
N GLU A 106 12.28 6.53 -0.46
CA GLU A 106 12.24 7.98 -0.65
C GLU A 106 10.90 8.57 -0.23
N TRP A 107 10.93 9.82 0.23
CA TRP A 107 9.73 10.54 0.66
C TRP A 107 8.59 10.55 -0.37
N PRO A 108 8.83 10.80 -1.68
CA PRO A 108 7.75 10.79 -2.67
C PRO A 108 7.07 9.42 -2.75
N VAL A 109 7.82 8.31 -2.68
CA VAL A 109 7.28 6.95 -2.70
C VAL A 109 6.38 6.72 -1.49
N TRP A 110 6.81 7.16 -0.31
CA TRP A 110 6.02 7.07 0.91
C TRP A 110 4.70 7.86 0.81
N VAL A 111 4.75 9.12 0.38
CA VAL A 111 3.55 9.96 0.20
C VAL A 111 2.59 9.36 -0.81
N MET A 112 3.10 8.82 -1.91
CA MET A 112 2.29 8.12 -2.90
C MET A 112 1.61 6.89 -2.29
N ALA A 113 2.34 6.08 -1.52
CA ALA A 113 1.80 4.92 -0.82
C ALA A 113 0.67 5.31 0.15
N VAL A 114 0.85 6.39 0.93
CA VAL A 114 -0.18 6.90 1.84
C VAL A 114 -1.43 7.32 1.06
N ASN A 115 -1.27 8.10 -0.02
CA ASN A 115 -2.40 8.61 -0.78
C ASN A 115 -3.18 7.52 -1.51
N PHE A 116 -2.49 6.59 -2.17
CA PHE A 116 -3.15 5.49 -2.88
C PHE A 116 -3.69 4.43 -1.92
N GLY A 117 -2.95 4.08 -0.87
CA GLY A 117 -3.33 3.06 0.11
C GLY A 117 -4.52 3.47 0.99
N LEU A 118 -4.71 4.78 1.23
CA LEU A 118 -5.87 5.33 1.94
C LEU A 118 -6.98 5.82 1.00
N GLY A 119 -6.84 5.59 -0.31
CA GLY A 119 -7.86 5.87 -1.31
C GLY A 119 -8.06 7.34 -1.69
N HIS A 120 -7.16 8.22 -1.24
CA HIS A 120 -7.16 9.65 -1.62
C HIS A 120 -6.84 9.88 -3.10
N MET A 121 -6.07 8.97 -3.70
CA MET A 121 -5.80 8.92 -5.14
C MET A 121 -6.11 7.52 -5.69
N ARG A 122 -6.56 7.47 -6.95
CA ARG A 122 -6.75 6.24 -7.72
C ARG A 122 -6.54 6.52 -9.19
N HIS A 123 -6.09 5.50 -9.91
CA HIS A 123 -6.18 5.46 -11.36
C HIS A 123 -7.60 5.07 -11.76
N ASP A 124 -8.09 5.68 -12.83
CA ASP A 124 -9.43 5.37 -13.34
C ASP A 124 -9.39 4.13 -14.23
N LYS A 125 -8.24 3.86 -14.87
CA LYS A 125 -8.05 2.76 -15.79
C LYS A 125 -6.82 1.94 -15.43
N ARG A 126 -6.86 0.65 -15.76
CA ARG A 126 -5.75 -0.29 -15.47
C ARG A 126 -4.50 0.07 -16.28
N GLU A 127 -4.72 0.55 -17.49
CA GLU A 127 -3.70 0.96 -18.46
C GLU A 127 -2.89 2.17 -17.98
N ASP A 128 -3.40 2.94 -17.01
CA ASP A 128 -2.70 4.12 -16.47
C ASP A 128 -1.46 3.73 -15.63
N TYR A 129 -1.40 2.49 -15.14
CA TYR A 129 -0.32 1.99 -14.28
C TYR A 129 0.26 0.64 -14.73
N PHE A 130 -0.38 -0.02 -15.69
CA PHE A 130 0.29 -1.02 -16.50
C PHE A 130 0.85 -0.33 -17.74
N TYR A 131 2.11 0.09 -17.64
CA TYR A 131 2.91 0.21 -18.86
C TYR A 131 2.98 -1.20 -19.43
N ASP A 132 2.32 -1.44 -20.57
CA ASP A 132 2.71 -2.56 -21.40
C ASP A 132 4.22 -2.42 -21.57
N ASP A 133 4.98 -3.41 -21.10
CA ASP A 133 6.39 -3.55 -21.43
C ASP A 133 6.43 -3.68 -22.96
N TYR A 134 6.47 -2.54 -23.65
CA TYR A 134 6.57 -2.46 -25.10
C TYR A 134 7.93 -3.06 -25.47
N LYS A 135 7.84 -4.26 -26.04
CA LYS A 135 8.66 -4.83 -27.13
C LYS A 135 10.17 -4.57 -27.10
#